data_AF-A0A158A001-F1
#
_entry.id   AF-A0A158A001-F1
#
_cell.length_a   1.000
_cell.length_b   1.000
_cell.length_c   1.000
_cell.angle_alpha   90.00
_cell.angle_beta   90.00
_cell.angle_gamma   90.00
#
_symmetry.space_group_name_H-M   'P 1'
#
loop_
_entity.id
_entity.type
_entity.pdbx_description
1 polymer ?
#
loop_
_entity_poly.entity_id
_entity_poly.type
_entity_poly.pdbx_seq_one_letter_code
_entity_poly.pdbx_strand_id
1 'polypeptide(L)'
;MFLTRRDPSEAADINIISTNQVVAENTEWLLPGFLPKKKLSLLAGTPGAGKTSIALYYAATISSGGTWPDGSRAEPGRVLMYVTEDGVADTIKPRLAAMGADLRNVEVIDNTTEISGRGRRFDCQRDLGVLQQKLIGKGGYALVVIDPVTSIVAGNTNNNQVVRDALESLVRFAEAVGCAVLCLTHVSKGSSRRSPLERVMGGLAYGAVPRMVLIAARVSGRTEDGLQRGVLVRAKTNIASTDGGFEYLIQPVEVQVDGKVIQTSRIGWSSELLEGSADEILKSAAGDAEEMPGGELGRAAEFLLNVLANGSMLCSEVESLAVAAGISSTTLKRARKRVGVLSSKQTGAGPHSPSVLCLRNAPVGASGVGNVTGGLPFGPAATKPGQWFPGSFPGYPAYGSASNGTSSPFIHGAQFGLSPVADAGVPYADARIQYPPYVDSAAMSFRGSATGSQEFADARAQRGSVGPVGPVGSVGPVGPVGPVKQPKPPQPDDKPAWVSEENWDWLRQGYRKEYKETTRFDHEDESNFRARVGRAFLDASCSEWERKDELCSALVEDFNRFSYLDSLRAAF
;
A
#
# COMPACT_ATOMS: atom_id res chain seq x y z
N MET A 1 -28.38 8.96 33.64
CA MET A 1 -27.37 8.85 32.57
C MET A 1 -28.13 8.78 31.25
N PHE A 2 -28.17 9.86 30.49
CA PHE A 2 -29.04 9.95 29.31
C PHE A 2 -28.44 9.17 28.14
N LEU A 3 -29.01 8.01 27.85
CA LEU A 3 -28.90 7.40 26.52
C LEU A 3 -29.69 8.29 25.57
N THR A 4 -29.00 9.01 24.69
CA THR A 4 -29.62 9.69 23.56
C THR A 4 -30.25 8.64 22.65
N ARG A 5 -31.57 8.48 22.74
CA ARG A 5 -32.35 7.67 21.80
C ARG A 5 -32.24 8.32 20.42
N ARG A 6 -31.29 7.85 19.60
CA ARG A 6 -31.55 7.76 18.16
C ARG A 6 -32.71 6.80 18.00
N ASP A 7 -33.69 7.19 17.20
CA ASP A 7 -34.84 6.35 16.92
C ASP A 7 -34.36 5.07 16.22
N PRO A 8 -34.73 3.85 16.66
CA PRO A 8 -34.21 2.60 16.09
C PRO A 8 -34.72 2.31 14.66
N SER A 9 -35.39 3.27 14.02
CA SER A 9 -36.09 3.13 12.73
C SER A 9 -35.22 3.31 11.48
N GLU A 10 -33.95 3.70 11.60
CA GLU A 10 -33.02 3.81 10.46
C GLU A 10 -32.26 2.51 10.14
N ALA A 11 -32.26 1.51 11.04
CA ALA A 11 -31.61 0.23 10.79
C ALA A 11 -32.57 -0.74 10.09
N ALA A 12 -32.36 -1.00 8.80
CA ALA A 12 -33.25 -1.86 8.01
C ALA A 12 -33.26 -3.33 8.47
N ASP A 13 -32.11 -3.86 8.90
CA ASP A 13 -31.94 -5.19 9.52
C ASP A 13 -30.59 -5.27 10.25
N ILE A 14 -30.42 -6.21 11.18
CA ILE A 14 -29.13 -6.53 11.83
C ILE A 14 -28.79 -7.99 11.54
N ASN A 15 -27.88 -8.21 10.59
CA ASN A 15 -27.40 -9.55 10.26
C ASN A 15 -26.53 -10.13 11.38
N ILE A 16 -27.02 -11.17 12.07
CA ILE A 16 -26.29 -11.94 13.07
C ILE A 16 -26.02 -13.34 12.49
N ILE A 17 -24.75 -13.64 12.23
CA ILE A 17 -24.31 -14.96 11.74
C ILE A 17 -23.67 -15.77 12.86
N SER A 18 -23.92 -17.09 12.87
CA SER A 18 -23.27 -18.00 13.81
C SER A 18 -21.90 -18.44 13.26
N THR A 19 -20.86 -18.46 14.10
CA THR A 19 -19.49 -18.79 13.67
C THR A 19 -19.35 -20.23 13.14
N ASN A 20 -20.24 -21.15 13.53
CA ASN A 20 -20.29 -22.51 12.98
C ASN A 20 -20.87 -22.60 11.55
N GLN A 21 -21.46 -21.51 11.03
CA GLN A 21 -21.93 -21.40 9.64
C GLN A 21 -20.91 -20.70 8.74
N VAL A 22 -19.81 -20.18 9.30
CA VAL A 22 -18.73 -19.51 8.57
C VAL A 22 -17.65 -20.53 8.23
N VAL A 23 -17.34 -20.68 6.95
CA VAL A 23 -16.21 -21.52 6.50
C VAL A 23 -14.90 -20.86 6.92
N ALA A 24 -14.00 -21.62 7.54
CA ALA A 24 -12.67 -21.13 7.89
C ALA A 24 -11.79 -21.00 6.63
N GLU A 25 -11.24 -19.81 6.40
CA GLU A 25 -10.32 -19.52 5.29
C GLU A 25 -8.90 -19.22 5.82
N ASN A 26 -7.88 -19.63 5.07
CA ASN A 26 -6.51 -19.18 5.30
C ASN A 26 -6.35 -17.71 4.86
N THR A 27 -5.41 -16.99 5.49
CA THR A 27 -5.02 -15.67 4.98
C THR A 27 -4.21 -15.84 3.70
N GLU A 28 -4.75 -15.35 2.58
CA GLU A 28 -4.10 -15.38 1.27
C GLU A 28 -3.17 -14.17 1.07
N TRP A 29 -2.13 -14.34 0.25
CA TRP A 29 -1.08 -13.36 0.04
C TRP A 29 -0.76 -13.17 -1.45
N LEU A 30 -0.35 -11.96 -1.83
CA LEU A 30 0.38 -11.71 -3.07
C LEU A 30 1.88 -11.87 -2.85
N LEU A 31 2.37 -11.32 -1.73
CA LEU A 31 3.73 -11.50 -1.21
C LEU A 31 3.62 -11.91 0.27
N PRO A 32 4.01 -13.15 0.64
CA PRO A 32 3.88 -13.65 2.01
C PRO A 32 4.45 -12.71 3.07
N GLY A 33 3.61 -12.34 4.04
CA GLY A 33 3.99 -11.45 5.14
C GLY A 33 4.16 -9.96 4.78
N PHE A 34 4.06 -9.54 3.51
CA PHE A 34 4.22 -8.12 3.10
C PHE A 34 3.06 -7.56 2.25
N LEU A 35 2.23 -8.39 1.61
CA LEU A 35 1.08 -7.93 0.83
C LEU A 35 -0.07 -8.94 0.87
N PRO A 36 -1.00 -8.84 1.85
CA PRO A 36 -2.16 -9.73 1.96
C PRO A 36 -3.22 -9.45 0.88
N LYS A 37 -3.83 -10.50 0.31
CA LYS A 37 -5.03 -10.37 -0.56
C LYS A 37 -6.26 -9.96 0.28
N LYS A 38 -7.28 -9.38 -0.35
CA LYS A 38 -8.56 -8.98 0.27
C LYS A 38 -8.43 -8.01 1.47
N LYS A 39 -7.33 -7.25 1.60
CA LYS A 39 -7.04 -6.38 2.77
C LYS A 39 -6.34 -5.07 2.39
N LEU A 40 -6.50 -4.07 3.27
CA LEU A 40 -5.83 -2.78 3.20
C LEU A 40 -4.44 -2.82 3.87
N SER A 41 -3.45 -2.34 3.13
CA SER A 41 -2.06 -2.14 3.54
C SER A 41 -1.63 -0.69 3.32
N LEU A 42 -0.77 -0.15 4.19
CA LEU A 42 -0.10 1.14 3.98
C LEU A 42 1.39 0.97 3.72
N LEU A 43 1.94 1.81 2.84
CA LEU A 43 3.37 2.02 2.67
C LEU A 43 3.72 3.46 3.07
N ALA A 44 4.29 3.61 4.27
CA ALA A 44 4.72 4.90 4.80
C ALA A 44 6.22 5.15 4.53
N GLY A 45 6.64 6.41 4.51
CA GLY A 45 8.06 6.77 4.36
C GLY A 45 8.28 8.24 4.07
N THR A 46 9.51 8.73 4.26
CA THR A 46 9.86 10.12 3.95
C THR A 46 9.73 10.42 2.44
N PRO A 47 9.59 11.69 2.04
CA PRO A 47 9.79 12.08 0.64
C PRO A 47 11.13 11.54 0.11
N GLY A 48 11.13 11.01 -1.10
CA GLY A 48 12.34 10.41 -1.70
C GLY A 48 12.80 9.07 -1.09
N ALA A 49 11.99 8.41 -0.24
CA ALA A 49 12.26 7.05 0.24
C ALA A 49 11.82 5.93 -0.73
N GLY A 50 11.61 6.22 -2.03
CA GLY A 50 11.32 5.18 -3.03
C GLY A 50 9.94 4.51 -2.94
N LYS A 51 8.99 5.01 -2.13
CA LYS A 51 7.66 4.41 -1.94
C LYS A 51 6.96 4.07 -3.26
N THR A 52 6.85 5.04 -4.16
CA THR A 52 6.22 4.88 -5.48
C THR A 52 7.00 3.87 -6.32
N SER A 53 8.34 3.87 -6.29
CA SER A 53 9.16 2.84 -6.96
C SER A 53 8.90 1.43 -6.43
N ILE A 54 8.68 1.25 -5.12
CA ILE A 54 8.31 -0.04 -4.52
C ILE A 54 6.91 -0.47 -5.01
N ALA A 55 5.94 0.44 -5.01
CA ALA A 55 4.58 0.16 -5.48
C ALA A 55 4.53 -0.17 -6.99
N LEU A 56 5.33 0.52 -7.80
CA LEU A 56 5.49 0.24 -9.23
C LEU A 56 6.16 -1.10 -9.47
N TYR A 57 7.12 -1.49 -8.64
CA TYR A 57 7.72 -2.82 -8.71
C TYR A 57 6.71 -3.92 -8.33
N TYR A 58 5.89 -3.71 -7.29
CA TYR A 58 4.79 -4.65 -7.00
C TYR A 58 3.82 -4.74 -8.18
N ALA A 59 3.48 -3.62 -8.82
CA ALA A 59 2.64 -3.61 -10.02
C ALA A 59 3.29 -4.34 -11.20
N ALA A 60 4.60 -4.16 -11.43
CA ALA A 60 5.36 -4.83 -12.47
C ALA A 60 5.47 -6.35 -12.24
N THR A 61 5.78 -6.77 -11.01
CA THR A 61 5.89 -8.18 -10.63
C THR A 61 4.56 -8.90 -10.75
N ILE A 62 3.45 -8.30 -10.28
CA ILE A 62 2.10 -8.89 -10.42
C ILE A 62 1.64 -8.92 -11.88
N SER A 63 1.83 -7.84 -12.64
CA SER A 63 1.34 -7.78 -14.03
C SER A 63 2.02 -8.80 -14.97
N SER A 64 3.28 -9.14 -14.69
CA SER A 64 4.11 -10.04 -15.51
C SER A 64 4.24 -11.47 -14.98
N GLY A 65 3.86 -11.74 -13.73
CA GLY A 65 4.21 -13.00 -13.04
C GLY A 65 5.71 -13.11 -12.72
N GLY A 66 6.33 -11.96 -12.42
CA GLY A 66 7.75 -11.82 -12.14
C GLY A 66 8.18 -12.39 -10.79
N THR A 67 9.45 -12.19 -10.45
CA THR A 67 10.05 -12.64 -9.18
C THR A 67 9.94 -11.55 -8.10
N TRP A 68 9.46 -11.95 -6.93
CA TRP A 68 9.39 -11.16 -5.70
C TRP A 68 10.75 -11.04 -4.98
N PRO A 69 10.90 -10.15 -3.99
CA PRO A 69 12.17 -9.97 -3.25
C PRO A 69 12.61 -11.19 -2.44
N ASP A 70 11.68 -12.09 -2.08
CA ASP A 70 11.98 -13.39 -1.43
C ASP A 70 12.36 -14.51 -2.42
N GLY A 71 12.46 -14.20 -3.71
CA GLY A 71 12.75 -15.16 -4.78
C GLY A 71 11.54 -15.97 -5.27
N SER A 72 10.36 -15.84 -4.64
CA SER A 72 9.13 -16.48 -5.11
C SER A 72 8.59 -15.81 -6.39
N ARG A 73 7.70 -16.47 -7.13
CA ARG A 73 7.04 -15.89 -8.30
C ARG A 73 5.64 -15.41 -7.98
N ALA A 74 5.25 -14.27 -8.56
CA ALA A 74 3.87 -13.80 -8.50
C ALA A 74 2.95 -14.59 -9.43
N GLU A 75 1.69 -14.73 -9.02
CA GLU A 75 0.59 -15.06 -9.93
C GLU A 75 0.34 -13.85 -10.85
N PRO A 76 0.31 -14.02 -12.20
CA PRO A 76 -0.04 -12.94 -13.11
C PRO A 76 -1.43 -12.37 -12.83
N GLY A 77 -1.54 -11.05 -12.67
CA GLY A 77 -2.79 -10.41 -12.31
C GLY A 77 -2.89 -8.95 -12.77
N ARG A 78 -4.13 -8.43 -12.84
CA ARG A 78 -4.35 -7.03 -13.17
C ARG A 78 -4.11 -6.12 -11.99
N VAL A 79 -3.56 -4.95 -12.26
CA VAL A 79 -3.23 -3.91 -11.28
C VAL A 79 -3.89 -2.61 -11.71
N LEU A 80 -4.54 -1.94 -10.77
CA LEU A 80 -5.07 -0.60 -10.96
C LEU A 80 -4.28 0.39 -10.11
N MET A 81 -3.97 1.56 -10.66
CA MET A 81 -3.31 2.64 -9.95
C MET A 81 -4.17 3.91 -9.95
N TYR A 82 -4.27 4.56 -8.79
CA TYR A 82 -4.66 5.96 -8.68
C TYR A 82 -3.45 6.74 -8.18
N VAL A 83 -2.81 7.47 -9.09
CA VAL A 83 -1.57 8.22 -8.87
C VAL A 83 -1.86 9.68 -9.18
N THR A 84 -1.61 10.59 -8.22
CA THR A 84 -1.91 12.02 -8.41
C THR A 84 -0.70 12.94 -8.27
N GLU A 85 0.47 12.42 -7.88
CA GLU A 85 1.72 13.18 -7.73
C GLU A 85 2.66 13.05 -8.94
N ASP A 86 2.83 11.84 -9.48
CA ASP A 86 3.73 11.52 -10.60
C ASP A 86 2.97 11.42 -11.94
N GLY A 87 3.57 11.91 -13.03
CA GLY A 87 2.97 11.88 -14.37
C GLY A 87 2.94 10.47 -14.99
N VAL A 88 1.80 10.10 -15.60
CA VAL A 88 1.62 8.73 -16.14
C VAL A 88 2.58 8.44 -17.29
N ALA A 89 2.73 9.39 -18.22
CA ALA A 89 3.48 9.19 -19.46
C ALA A 89 5.00 9.37 -19.30
N ASP A 90 5.45 10.28 -18.45
CA ASP A 90 6.87 10.62 -18.25
C ASP A 90 7.52 9.85 -17.09
N THR A 91 6.74 9.40 -16.11
CA THR A 91 7.26 8.87 -14.85
C THR A 91 6.79 7.45 -14.57
N ILE A 92 5.47 7.21 -14.58
CA ILE A 92 4.90 5.91 -14.21
C ILE A 92 5.17 4.84 -15.29
N LYS A 93 4.75 5.09 -16.55
CA LYS A 93 4.91 4.13 -17.65
C LYS A 93 6.38 3.75 -17.91
N PRO A 94 7.35 4.69 -17.95
CA PRO A 94 8.76 4.33 -18.14
C PRO A 94 9.31 3.49 -16.99
N ARG A 95 8.99 3.81 -15.73
CA ARG A 95 9.41 3.01 -14.56
C ARG A 95 8.82 1.59 -14.57
N LEU A 96 7.54 1.45 -14.91
CA LEU A 96 6.88 0.13 -15.06
C LEU A 96 7.58 -0.72 -16.14
N ALA A 97 7.87 -0.14 -17.31
CA ALA A 97 8.59 -0.82 -18.37
C ALA A 97 10.03 -1.19 -17.96
N ALA A 98 10.74 -0.31 -17.26
CA ALA A 98 12.08 -0.57 -16.73
C ALA A 98 12.12 -1.65 -15.64
N MET A 99 10.97 -1.97 -15.04
CA MET A 99 10.75 -3.07 -14.10
C MET A 99 10.16 -4.32 -14.75
N GLY A 100 9.95 -4.33 -16.08
CA GLY A 100 9.45 -5.49 -16.82
C GLY A 100 7.94 -5.73 -16.71
N ALA A 101 7.14 -4.72 -16.37
CA ALA A 101 5.69 -4.83 -16.27
C ALA A 101 5.03 -5.25 -17.61
N ASP A 102 4.01 -6.11 -17.54
CA ASP A 102 3.06 -6.22 -18.65
C ASP A 102 2.10 -5.03 -18.60
N LEU A 103 2.41 -4.00 -19.38
CA LEU A 103 1.63 -2.75 -19.42
C LEU A 103 0.16 -2.95 -19.83
N ARG A 104 -0.23 -4.11 -20.39
CA ARG A 104 -1.64 -4.44 -20.68
C ARG A 104 -2.43 -4.83 -19.43
N ASN A 105 -1.73 -5.26 -18.39
CA ASN A 105 -2.29 -5.64 -17.09
C ASN A 105 -2.18 -4.52 -16.03
N VAL A 106 -1.64 -3.35 -16.38
CA VAL A 106 -1.56 -2.18 -15.48
C VAL A 106 -2.41 -1.05 -16.03
N GLU A 107 -3.48 -0.69 -15.32
CA GLU A 107 -4.37 0.43 -15.66
C GLU A 107 -4.20 1.58 -14.67
N VAL A 108 -4.53 2.80 -15.10
CA VAL A 108 -4.50 4.00 -14.26
C VAL A 108 -5.87 4.69 -14.28
N ILE A 109 -6.35 5.17 -13.12
CA ILE A 109 -7.48 6.08 -13.03
C ILE A 109 -7.00 7.48 -13.45
N ASP A 110 -7.29 7.86 -14.70
CA ASP A 110 -6.96 9.17 -15.26
C ASP A 110 -7.98 10.26 -14.85
N ASN A 111 -9.26 10.06 -15.20
CA ASN A 111 -10.33 11.02 -14.91
C ASN A 111 -11.66 10.30 -14.59
N THR A 112 -12.55 10.98 -13.87
CA THR A 112 -13.94 10.54 -13.65
C THR A 112 -14.90 11.44 -14.40
N THR A 113 -15.76 10.86 -15.23
CA THR A 113 -16.84 11.59 -15.93
C THR A 113 -18.14 11.48 -15.14
N GLU A 114 -18.76 12.61 -14.85
CA GLU A 114 -20.11 12.67 -14.29
C GLU A 114 -21.17 12.24 -15.30
N ILE A 115 -22.38 11.92 -14.83
CA ILE A 115 -23.57 11.70 -15.67
C ILE A 115 -23.89 12.96 -16.51
N SER A 116 -23.50 14.14 -16.02
CA SER A 116 -23.59 15.44 -16.71
C SER A 116 -22.65 15.56 -17.93
N GLY A 117 -21.74 14.61 -18.14
CA GLY A 117 -20.66 14.67 -19.14
C GLY A 117 -19.43 15.48 -18.71
N ARG A 118 -19.46 16.13 -17.53
CA ARG A 118 -18.31 16.90 -17.02
C ARG A 118 -17.22 15.96 -16.47
N GLY A 119 -15.97 16.25 -16.81
CA GLY A 119 -14.81 15.60 -16.20
C GLY A 119 -14.51 16.19 -14.82
N ARG A 120 -14.19 15.34 -13.86
CA ARG A 120 -13.68 15.68 -12.52
C ARG A 120 -12.64 14.67 -12.06
N ARG A 121 -11.93 15.01 -10.98
CA ARG A 121 -11.06 14.04 -10.28
C ARG A 121 -11.90 12.92 -9.66
N PHE A 122 -11.27 11.76 -9.50
CA PHE A 122 -11.81 10.62 -8.78
C PHE A 122 -11.95 10.96 -7.28
N ASP A 123 -13.11 10.67 -6.71
CA ASP A 123 -13.44 10.88 -5.30
C ASP A 123 -13.81 9.52 -4.71
N CYS A 124 -12.94 8.94 -3.88
CA CYS A 124 -13.19 7.63 -3.27
C CYS A 124 -14.52 7.54 -2.52
N GLN A 125 -14.97 8.59 -1.83
CA GLN A 125 -16.20 8.52 -1.05
C GLN A 125 -17.44 8.37 -1.95
N ARG A 126 -17.39 8.91 -3.17
CA ARG A 126 -18.49 8.86 -4.15
C ARG A 126 -18.35 7.72 -5.15
N ASP A 127 -17.12 7.40 -5.55
CA ASP A 127 -16.83 6.58 -6.71
C ASP A 127 -16.44 5.14 -6.38
N LEU A 128 -16.09 4.79 -5.13
CA LEU A 128 -15.66 3.42 -4.79
C LEU A 128 -16.69 2.35 -5.17
N GLY A 129 -17.99 2.63 -5.05
CA GLY A 129 -19.05 1.68 -5.49
C GLY A 129 -19.10 1.48 -7.00
N VAL A 130 -18.95 2.56 -7.78
CA VAL A 130 -18.89 2.49 -9.25
C VAL A 130 -17.59 1.81 -9.70
N LEU A 131 -16.48 2.09 -9.01
CA LEU A 131 -15.21 1.43 -9.26
C LEU A 131 -15.31 -0.07 -8.98
N GLN A 132 -15.86 -0.47 -7.83
CA GLN A 132 -16.06 -1.87 -7.46
C GLN A 132 -16.82 -2.63 -8.55
N GLN A 133 -17.94 -2.09 -9.05
CA GLN A 133 -18.68 -2.72 -10.15
C GLN A 133 -17.85 -2.84 -11.44
N LYS A 134 -17.07 -1.80 -11.80
CA LYS A 134 -16.16 -1.85 -12.95
C LYS A 134 -15.06 -2.90 -12.80
N LEU A 135 -14.46 -3.05 -11.61
CA LEU A 135 -13.39 -4.03 -11.38
C LEU A 135 -13.91 -5.46 -11.40
N ILE A 136 -15.06 -5.72 -10.77
CA ILE A 136 -15.72 -7.03 -10.80
C ILE A 136 -16.13 -7.38 -12.25
N GLY A 137 -16.79 -6.45 -12.96
CA GLY A 137 -17.21 -6.66 -14.35
C GLY A 137 -16.07 -6.87 -15.35
N LYS A 138 -14.86 -6.40 -15.03
CA LYS A 138 -13.64 -6.66 -15.83
C LYS A 138 -12.99 -8.02 -15.57
N GLY A 139 -13.48 -8.81 -14.61
CA GLY A 139 -12.89 -10.10 -14.22
C GLY A 139 -11.93 -10.04 -13.03
N GLY A 140 -11.98 -8.97 -12.24
CA GLY A 140 -11.18 -8.82 -11.01
C GLY A 140 -9.79 -8.22 -11.22
N TYR A 141 -9.20 -7.79 -10.09
CA TYR A 141 -7.87 -7.19 -10.00
C TYR A 141 -7.14 -7.80 -8.80
N ALA A 142 -5.83 -8.02 -8.94
CA ALA A 142 -4.99 -8.51 -7.86
C ALA A 142 -4.64 -7.40 -6.86
N LEU A 143 -4.28 -6.21 -7.37
CA LEU A 143 -3.81 -5.07 -6.58
C LEU A 143 -4.44 -3.75 -7.04
N VAL A 144 -4.84 -2.92 -6.08
CA VAL A 144 -5.17 -1.50 -6.28
C VAL A 144 -4.17 -0.64 -5.49
N VAL A 145 -3.48 0.26 -6.17
CA VAL A 145 -2.51 1.21 -5.59
C VAL A 145 -3.13 2.61 -5.52
N ILE A 146 -2.97 3.30 -4.39
CA ILE A 146 -3.41 4.69 -4.18
C ILE A 146 -2.21 5.51 -3.69
N ASP A 147 -1.74 6.47 -4.48
CA ASP A 147 -0.57 7.30 -4.17
C ASP A 147 -0.82 8.80 -4.43
N PRO A 148 -0.94 9.64 -3.38
CA PRO A 148 -0.92 9.34 -1.95
C PRO A 148 -2.31 8.98 -1.40
N VAL A 149 -2.37 8.38 -0.21
CA VAL A 149 -3.62 8.12 0.55
C VAL A 149 -4.38 9.41 0.90
N THR A 150 -3.72 10.57 0.93
CA THR A 150 -4.39 11.86 1.15
C THR A 150 -5.27 12.27 -0.03
N SER A 151 -5.07 11.71 -1.23
CA SER A 151 -5.92 11.96 -2.39
C SER A 151 -7.35 11.41 -2.24
N ILE A 152 -7.60 10.57 -1.23
CA ILE A 152 -8.88 9.90 -0.99
C ILE A 152 -9.60 10.32 0.30
N VAL A 153 -8.94 11.14 1.13
CA VAL A 153 -9.52 11.66 2.38
C VAL A 153 -10.13 13.03 2.09
N ALA A 154 -11.44 13.07 1.87
CA ALA A 154 -12.15 14.32 1.67
C ALA A 154 -12.14 15.19 2.94
N GLY A 155 -11.83 16.48 2.82
CA GLY A 155 -11.80 17.41 3.95
C GLY A 155 -10.49 17.42 4.74
N ASN A 156 -10.57 17.62 6.06
CA ASN A 156 -9.38 17.81 6.91
C ASN A 156 -8.70 16.48 7.25
N THR A 157 -7.55 16.21 6.64
CA THR A 157 -6.71 15.01 6.85
C THR A 157 -6.15 14.85 8.28
N ASN A 158 -6.28 15.87 9.14
CA ASN A 158 -5.94 15.79 10.57
C ASN A 158 -7.13 15.32 11.43
N ASN A 159 -8.35 15.22 10.87
CA ASN A 159 -9.49 14.65 11.59
C ASN A 159 -9.43 13.12 11.56
N ASN A 160 -9.06 12.53 12.71
CA ASN A 160 -8.95 11.09 12.88
C ASN A 160 -10.21 10.31 12.47
N GLN A 161 -11.41 10.86 12.66
CA GLN A 161 -12.65 10.18 12.29
C GLN A 161 -12.82 10.12 10.77
N VAL A 162 -12.64 11.26 10.09
CA VAL A 162 -12.75 11.35 8.62
C VAL A 162 -11.72 10.45 7.92
N VAL A 163 -10.48 10.43 8.42
CA VAL A 163 -9.45 9.49 7.95
C VAL A 163 -9.89 8.04 8.18
N ARG A 164 -10.42 7.73 9.37
CA ARG A 164 -10.86 6.38 9.72
C ARG A 164 -11.98 5.90 8.79
N ASP A 165 -13.00 6.71 8.57
CA ASP A 165 -14.15 6.36 7.72
C ASP A 165 -13.74 6.11 6.26
N ALA A 166 -12.78 6.91 5.75
CA ALA A 166 -12.20 6.71 4.41
C ALA A 166 -11.40 5.39 4.32
N LEU A 167 -10.56 5.10 5.32
CA LEU A 167 -9.78 3.84 5.35
C LEU A 167 -10.68 2.61 5.55
N GLU A 168 -11.72 2.70 6.39
CA GLU A 168 -12.69 1.61 6.58
C GLU A 168 -13.55 1.35 5.33
N SER A 169 -13.79 2.38 4.51
CA SER A 169 -14.42 2.22 3.20
C SER A 169 -13.50 1.44 2.24
N LEU A 170 -12.19 1.70 2.24
CA LEU A 170 -11.23 0.90 1.48
C LEU A 170 -11.10 -0.54 1.97
N VAL A 171 -11.24 -0.81 3.28
CA VAL A 171 -11.26 -2.18 3.81
C VAL A 171 -12.42 -2.97 3.22
N ARG A 172 -13.64 -2.41 3.25
CA ARG A 172 -14.84 -3.03 2.66
C ARG A 172 -14.70 -3.24 1.15
N PHE A 173 -14.13 -2.26 0.45
CA PHE A 173 -13.84 -2.37 -0.99
C PHE A 173 -12.83 -3.49 -1.31
N ALA A 174 -11.74 -3.61 -0.53
CA ALA A 174 -10.74 -4.67 -0.70
C ALA A 174 -11.37 -6.07 -0.55
N GLU A 175 -12.23 -6.23 0.45
CA GLU A 175 -12.94 -7.48 0.73
C GLU A 175 -13.98 -7.81 -0.35
N ALA A 176 -14.75 -6.81 -0.81
CA ALA A 176 -15.81 -7.01 -1.81
C ALA A 176 -15.29 -7.20 -3.26
N VAL A 177 -14.15 -6.60 -3.61
CA VAL A 177 -13.48 -6.82 -4.91
C VAL A 177 -12.58 -8.07 -4.89
N GLY A 178 -12.16 -8.52 -3.70
CA GLY A 178 -11.23 -9.63 -3.53
C GLY A 178 -9.75 -9.26 -3.75
N CYS A 179 -9.42 -7.97 -3.82
CA CYS A 179 -8.09 -7.46 -4.16
C CYS A 179 -7.26 -7.04 -2.93
N ALA A 180 -5.94 -6.98 -3.08
CA ALA A 180 -5.09 -6.23 -2.16
C ALA A 180 -5.23 -4.71 -2.44
N VAL A 181 -5.28 -3.89 -1.39
CA VAL A 181 -5.24 -2.42 -1.52
C VAL A 181 -4.00 -1.89 -0.83
N LEU A 182 -3.18 -1.13 -1.55
CA LEU A 182 -1.94 -0.53 -1.05
C LEU A 182 -2.02 0.99 -1.18
N CYS A 183 -2.07 1.71 -0.05
CA CYS A 183 -2.05 3.17 -0.07
C CYS A 183 -0.73 3.72 0.46
N LEU A 184 -0.18 4.71 -0.24
CA LEU A 184 1.12 5.31 0.07
C LEU A 184 0.93 6.56 0.94
N THR A 185 1.80 6.76 1.92
CA THR A 185 1.69 7.90 2.84
C THR A 185 3.06 8.37 3.31
N HIS A 186 3.11 9.56 3.90
CA HIS A 186 4.34 10.07 4.50
C HIS A 186 4.52 9.58 5.95
N VAL A 187 5.71 9.81 6.48
CA VAL A 187 5.92 9.86 7.94
C VAL A 187 5.93 11.32 8.39
N SER A 188 5.48 11.55 9.62
CA SER A 188 5.45 12.86 10.27
C SER A 188 6.87 13.41 10.48
N LYS A 189 7.04 14.73 10.30
CA LYS A 189 8.33 15.41 10.45
C LYS A 189 8.85 15.26 11.90
N GLY A 190 10.16 15.02 12.06
CA GLY A 190 10.80 14.88 13.37
C GLY A 190 10.47 13.59 14.15
N SER A 191 9.80 12.62 13.53
CA SER A 191 9.38 11.37 14.20
C SER A 191 10.44 10.27 14.29
N SER A 192 11.69 10.49 13.88
CA SER A 192 12.75 9.46 13.86
C SER A 192 13.02 8.82 15.24
N ARG A 193 12.76 9.55 16.34
CA ARG A 193 12.90 9.05 17.72
C ARG A 193 11.67 8.30 18.25
N ARG A 194 10.55 8.27 17.52
CA ARG A 194 9.32 7.57 17.92
C ARG A 194 9.32 6.12 17.45
N SER A 195 8.43 5.31 18.03
CA SER A 195 8.22 3.94 17.54
C SER A 195 7.83 3.95 16.05
N PRO A 196 8.18 2.92 15.25
CA PRO A 196 7.92 2.91 13.81
C PRO A 196 6.47 3.26 13.45
N LEU A 197 5.48 2.72 14.18
CA LEU A 197 4.06 2.97 13.94
C LEU A 197 3.64 4.43 14.20
N GLU A 198 4.18 5.07 15.24
CA GLU A 198 3.96 6.50 15.54
C GLU A 198 4.58 7.46 14.51
N ARG A 199 5.44 6.97 13.62
CA ARG A 199 6.01 7.80 12.55
C ARG A 199 5.00 8.06 11.45
N VAL A 200 4.09 7.13 11.15
CA VAL A 200 3.07 7.24 10.09
C VAL A 200 2.19 8.48 10.34
N MET A 201 1.88 9.25 9.29
CA MET A 201 1.30 10.60 9.39
C MET A 201 0.18 10.77 10.44
N GLY A 202 0.53 11.35 11.59
CA GLY A 202 -0.31 12.23 12.42
C GLY A 202 -1.59 11.69 13.07
N GLY A 203 -2.14 10.55 12.61
CA GLY A 203 -3.45 10.06 13.00
C GLY A 203 -3.44 8.59 13.39
N LEU A 204 -4.07 8.28 14.53
CA LEU A 204 -4.20 6.92 15.07
C LEU A 204 -4.86 5.97 14.06
N ALA A 205 -5.75 6.49 13.21
CA ALA A 205 -6.44 5.73 12.17
C ALA A 205 -5.49 5.03 11.18
N TYR A 206 -4.42 5.69 10.74
CA TYR A 206 -3.45 5.12 9.81
C TYR A 206 -2.67 3.94 10.41
N GLY A 207 -2.42 3.95 11.73
CA GLY A 207 -1.84 2.81 12.43
C GLY A 207 -2.85 1.72 12.77
N ALA A 208 -4.10 2.08 13.05
CA ALA A 208 -5.13 1.17 13.55
C ALA A 208 -5.84 0.36 12.45
N VAL A 209 -6.38 1.03 11.42
CA VAL A 209 -7.31 0.44 10.43
C VAL A 209 -6.66 -0.57 9.47
N PRO A 210 -5.50 -0.27 8.84
CA PRO A 210 -4.87 -1.20 7.90
C PRO A 210 -4.42 -2.47 8.60
N ARG A 211 -4.52 -3.63 7.94
CA ARG A 211 -4.01 -4.89 8.52
C ARG A 211 -2.50 -5.00 8.45
N MET A 212 -1.88 -4.22 7.57
CA MET A 212 -0.44 -4.13 7.39
C MET A 212 0.01 -2.68 7.23
N VAL A 213 1.11 -2.32 7.89
CA VAL A 213 1.77 -1.03 7.77
C VAL A 213 3.25 -1.29 7.55
N LEU A 214 3.71 -0.97 6.35
CA LEU A 214 5.11 -1.04 5.93
C LEU A 214 5.76 0.34 6.04
N ILE A 215 7.06 0.38 6.32
CA ILE A 215 7.86 1.61 6.26
C ILE A 215 9.03 1.41 5.31
N ALA A 216 9.12 2.29 4.32
CA ALA A 216 10.30 2.50 3.49
C ALA A 216 11.12 3.66 4.08
N ALA A 217 12.41 3.40 4.34
CA ALA A 217 13.37 4.41 4.81
C ALA A 217 14.65 4.35 3.97
N ARG A 218 15.32 5.49 3.80
CA ARG A 218 16.64 5.54 3.17
C ARG A 218 17.69 5.03 4.16
N VAL A 219 18.67 4.26 3.65
CA VAL A 219 19.90 3.99 4.38
C VAL A 219 20.82 5.20 4.25
N SER A 220 21.48 5.58 5.35
CA SER A 220 22.46 6.66 5.41
C SER A 220 23.72 6.31 4.61
N GLY A 221 24.29 7.31 3.94
CA GLY A 221 25.33 7.10 2.93
C GLY A 221 24.79 6.61 1.57
N ARG A 222 25.70 6.16 0.72
CA ARG A 222 25.44 5.61 -0.62
C ARG A 222 26.23 4.31 -0.78
N THR A 223 26.02 3.56 -1.87
CA THR A 223 26.99 2.53 -2.28
C THR A 223 28.30 3.18 -2.74
N GLU A 224 29.34 2.37 -2.95
CA GLU A 224 30.59 2.82 -3.60
C GLU A 224 30.30 3.44 -4.98
N ASP A 225 29.38 2.86 -5.75
CA ASP A 225 28.87 3.39 -7.03
C ASP A 225 27.93 4.62 -6.88
N GLY A 226 27.81 5.20 -5.68
CA GLY A 226 26.98 6.37 -5.42
C GLY A 226 25.46 6.12 -5.43
N LEU A 227 25.00 4.87 -5.45
CA LEU A 227 23.58 4.53 -5.54
C LEU A 227 22.87 4.69 -4.18
N GLN A 228 21.57 5.01 -4.21
CA GLN A 228 20.78 5.14 -2.99
C GLN A 228 20.21 3.79 -2.56
N ARG A 229 20.52 3.40 -1.33
CA ARG A 229 19.95 2.23 -0.64
C ARG A 229 18.78 2.62 0.26
N GLY A 230 17.92 1.67 0.58
CA GLY A 230 16.83 1.83 1.52
C GLY A 230 16.39 0.50 2.11
N VAL A 231 15.60 0.55 3.17
CA VAL A 231 15.03 -0.63 3.84
C VAL A 231 13.51 -0.56 3.83
N LEU A 232 12.87 -1.71 3.60
CA LEU A 232 11.43 -1.91 3.73
C LEU A 232 11.16 -2.83 4.92
N VAL A 233 10.47 -2.33 5.95
CA VAL A 233 10.19 -3.06 7.20
C VAL A 233 8.71 -3.13 7.53
N ARG A 234 8.33 -4.10 8.35
CA ARG A 234 6.97 -4.34 8.83
C ARG A 234 6.72 -3.61 10.16
N ALA A 235 6.34 -2.34 10.10
CA ALA A 235 6.09 -1.52 11.29
C ALA A 235 4.88 -1.96 12.11
N LYS A 236 3.85 -2.55 11.47
CA LYS A 236 2.72 -3.22 12.13
C LYS A 236 2.08 -4.25 11.21
N THR A 237 1.71 -5.39 11.78
CA THR A 237 0.87 -6.41 11.14
C THR A 237 0.08 -7.13 12.24
N ASN A 238 -1.15 -7.55 11.91
CA ASN A 238 -1.98 -8.36 12.81
C ASN A 238 -2.07 -9.83 12.36
N ILE A 239 -1.34 -10.21 11.31
CA ILE A 239 -1.53 -11.45 10.53
C ILE A 239 -0.21 -12.10 10.07
N ALA A 240 0.93 -11.59 10.53
CA ALA A 240 2.27 -12.10 10.25
C ALA A 240 3.25 -11.66 11.35
N SER A 241 4.52 -12.09 11.30
CA SER A 241 5.57 -11.52 12.14
C SER A 241 5.90 -10.07 11.74
N THR A 242 6.25 -9.24 12.72
CA THR A 242 6.81 -7.89 12.53
C THR A 242 8.30 -7.88 12.29
N ASP A 243 8.99 -8.99 12.57
CA ASP A 243 10.45 -9.07 12.47
C ASP A 243 10.90 -9.17 11.01
N GLY A 244 12.04 -8.57 10.73
CA GLY A 244 12.71 -8.57 9.45
C GLY A 244 12.12 -7.64 8.38
N GLY A 245 12.85 -7.58 7.26
CA GLY A 245 12.56 -6.67 6.15
C GLY A 245 13.39 -7.00 4.90
N PHE A 246 13.36 -6.11 3.93
CA PHE A 246 14.21 -6.19 2.73
C PHE A 246 15.07 -4.94 2.59
N GLU A 247 16.31 -5.08 2.12
CA GLU A 247 17.08 -3.96 1.57
C GLU A 247 16.76 -3.80 0.07
N TYR A 248 16.65 -2.54 -0.36
CA TYR A 248 16.43 -2.17 -1.75
C TYR A 248 17.38 -1.06 -2.20
N LEU A 249 17.44 -0.90 -3.51
CA LEU A 249 18.42 -0.13 -4.24
C LEU A 249 17.70 0.58 -5.39
N ILE A 250 17.86 1.90 -5.51
CA ILE A 250 17.31 2.66 -6.65
C ILE A 250 18.40 2.85 -7.70
N GLN A 251 18.25 2.22 -8.86
CA GLN A 251 19.19 2.28 -9.98
C GLN A 251 18.67 3.23 -11.07
N PRO A 252 19.49 4.15 -11.61
CA PRO A 252 19.21 4.77 -12.91
C PRO A 252 19.30 3.70 -14.01
N VAL A 253 18.46 3.82 -15.05
CA VAL A 253 18.44 2.88 -16.18
C VAL A 253 17.84 3.54 -17.42
N GLU A 254 18.36 3.18 -18.59
CA GLU A 254 17.74 3.48 -19.88
C GLU A 254 16.76 2.37 -20.26
N VAL A 255 15.56 2.75 -20.70
CA VAL A 255 14.54 1.81 -21.18
C VAL A 255 13.99 2.25 -22.53
N GLN A 256 13.78 1.31 -23.45
CA GLN A 256 13.13 1.57 -24.72
C GLN A 256 11.62 1.34 -24.61
N VAL A 257 10.82 2.40 -24.75
CA VAL A 257 9.35 2.38 -24.63
C VAL A 257 8.76 3.24 -25.74
N ASP A 258 7.70 2.76 -26.41
CA ASP A 258 7.04 3.44 -27.53
C ASP A 258 8.03 3.93 -28.63
N GLY A 259 9.10 3.17 -28.87
CA GLY A 259 10.17 3.53 -29.82
C GLY A 259 11.16 4.61 -29.35
N LYS A 260 11.07 5.07 -28.10
CA LYS A 260 11.96 6.09 -27.51
C LYS A 260 12.85 5.48 -26.43
N VAL A 261 14.11 5.91 -26.34
CA VAL A 261 14.97 5.66 -25.18
C VAL A 261 14.65 6.70 -24.11
N ILE A 262 14.31 6.25 -22.90
CA ILE A 262 13.92 7.10 -21.79
C ILE A 262 14.85 6.80 -20.60
N GLN A 263 15.47 7.86 -20.07
CA GLN A 263 16.19 7.82 -18.79
C GLN A 263 15.18 7.71 -17.65
N THR A 264 15.27 6.67 -16.83
CA THR A 264 14.36 6.47 -15.70
C THR A 264 15.07 5.76 -14.55
N SER A 265 14.32 5.26 -13.58
CA SER A 265 14.86 4.44 -12.50
C SER A 265 14.06 3.16 -12.25
N ARG A 266 14.77 2.12 -11.85
CA ARG A 266 14.18 0.86 -11.36
C ARG A 266 14.61 0.60 -9.92
N ILE A 267 13.90 -0.30 -9.25
CA ILE A 267 14.29 -0.82 -7.96
C ILE A 267 14.96 -2.19 -8.14
N GLY A 268 16.05 -2.42 -7.41
CA GLY A 268 16.63 -3.74 -7.18
C GLY A 268 16.48 -4.10 -5.70
N TRP A 269 16.45 -5.39 -5.39
CA TRP A 269 16.33 -5.90 -4.02
C TRP A 269 17.55 -6.73 -3.67
N SER A 270 17.93 -6.73 -2.40
CA SER A 270 18.81 -7.77 -1.86
C SER A 270 18.06 -9.09 -1.79
N SER A 271 18.73 -10.20 -2.11
CA SER A 271 18.21 -11.56 -1.89
C SER A 271 18.24 -11.97 -0.41
N GLU A 272 18.94 -11.21 0.44
CA GLU A 272 19.05 -11.48 1.86
C GLU A 272 17.96 -10.70 2.62
N LEU A 273 17.18 -11.44 3.44
CA LEU A 273 16.25 -10.85 4.39
C LEU A 273 17.02 -10.15 5.51
N LEU A 274 16.61 -8.93 5.83
CA LEU A 274 17.09 -8.25 7.03
C LEU A 274 16.52 -8.94 8.27
N GLU A 275 17.34 -9.11 9.30
CA GLU A 275 16.94 -9.65 10.60
C GLU A 275 16.71 -8.55 11.64
N GLY A 276 16.01 -8.91 12.72
CA GLY A 276 15.69 -8.01 13.83
C GLY A 276 14.36 -7.28 13.68
N SER A 277 14.00 -6.48 14.69
CA SER A 277 12.74 -5.74 14.70
C SER A 277 12.76 -4.54 13.73
N ALA A 278 11.58 -4.09 13.32
CA ALA A 278 11.46 -2.91 12.46
C ALA A 278 12.12 -1.64 13.06
N ASP A 279 12.18 -1.49 14.39
CA ASP A 279 12.84 -0.34 15.02
C ASP A 279 14.38 -0.45 14.98
N GLU A 280 14.93 -1.64 15.21
CA GLU A 280 16.38 -1.91 15.11
C GLU A 280 16.88 -1.69 13.68
N ILE A 281 16.16 -2.23 12.68
CA ILE A 281 16.49 -2.06 11.25
C ILE A 281 16.41 -0.57 10.86
N LEU A 282 15.37 0.16 11.29
CA LEU A 282 15.23 1.59 10.96
C LEU A 282 16.29 2.47 11.63
N LYS A 283 16.72 2.15 12.86
CA LYS A 283 17.84 2.84 13.52
C LYS A 283 19.15 2.57 12.78
N SER A 284 19.42 1.31 12.46
CA SER A 284 20.59 0.91 11.66
C SER A 284 20.64 1.65 10.32
N ALA A 285 19.52 1.66 9.58
CA ALA A 285 19.40 2.39 8.33
C ALA A 285 19.64 3.91 8.47
N ALA A 286 19.20 4.53 9.57
CA ALA A 286 19.44 5.96 9.79
C ALA A 286 20.92 6.32 10.02
N GLY A 287 21.80 5.35 10.30
CA GLY A 287 23.09 5.60 10.93
C GLY A 287 22.96 5.86 12.44
N ASP A 288 21.76 5.70 13.00
CA ASP A 288 21.47 5.68 14.45
C ASP A 288 21.68 4.28 15.05
N ALA A 289 22.36 3.37 14.33
CA ALA A 289 23.03 2.26 14.99
C ALA A 289 23.93 2.87 16.07
N GLU A 290 23.77 2.46 17.32
CA GLU A 290 24.72 2.85 18.36
C GLU A 290 26.10 2.36 17.90
N GLU A 291 26.98 3.30 17.51
CA GLU A 291 28.41 3.07 17.39
C GLU A 291 28.84 2.22 18.58
N MET A 292 29.64 1.17 18.35
CA MET A 292 30.14 0.35 19.46
C MET A 292 30.75 1.29 20.50
N PRO A 293 30.18 1.37 21.72
CA PRO A 293 30.36 2.56 22.54
C PRO A 293 31.83 2.74 22.90
N GLY A 294 32.42 3.85 22.44
CA GLY A 294 33.83 4.14 22.64
C GLY A 294 34.25 3.98 24.11
N GLY A 295 35.43 3.39 24.32
CA GLY A 295 35.92 3.03 25.66
C GLY A 295 35.53 1.61 26.10
N GLU A 296 35.44 1.41 27.41
CA GLU A 296 35.40 0.06 28.01
C GLU A 296 34.19 -0.78 27.60
N LEU A 297 33.03 -0.16 27.34
CA LEU A 297 31.80 -0.89 27.04
C LEU A 297 31.79 -1.46 25.61
N GLY A 298 32.31 -0.74 24.63
CA GLY A 298 32.48 -1.21 23.25
C GLY A 298 33.51 -2.32 23.18
N ARG A 299 34.68 -2.13 23.83
CA ARG A 299 35.70 -3.19 23.97
C ARG A 299 35.13 -4.46 24.60
N ALA A 300 34.23 -4.34 25.58
CA ALA A 300 33.56 -5.49 26.20
C ALA A 300 32.49 -6.15 25.31
N ALA A 301 31.82 -5.37 24.45
CA ALA A 301 30.86 -5.89 23.47
C ALA A 301 31.58 -6.64 22.33
N GLU A 302 32.63 -6.05 21.78
CA GLU A 302 33.51 -6.64 20.76
C GLU A 302 34.17 -7.93 21.27
N PHE A 303 34.68 -7.91 22.50
CA PHE A 303 35.21 -9.10 23.17
C PHE A 303 34.16 -10.23 23.24
N LEU A 304 32.92 -9.94 23.64
CA LEU A 304 31.86 -10.95 23.72
C LEU A 304 31.48 -11.51 22.34
N LEU A 305 31.44 -10.67 21.31
CA LEU A 305 31.19 -11.10 19.93
C LEU A 305 32.29 -12.04 19.45
N ASN A 306 33.56 -11.68 19.64
CA ASN A 306 34.71 -12.47 19.21
C ASN A 306 34.81 -13.82 19.97
N VAL A 307 34.63 -13.80 21.29
CA VAL A 307 34.72 -15.00 22.14
C VAL A 307 33.60 -16.01 21.84
N LEU A 308 32.40 -15.53 21.50
CA LEU A 308 31.23 -16.38 21.22
C LEU A 308 30.96 -16.59 19.72
N ALA A 309 31.83 -16.11 18.83
CA ALA A 309 31.68 -16.26 17.38
C ALA A 309 31.66 -17.73 16.93
N ASN A 310 32.47 -18.57 17.57
CA ASN A 310 32.66 -19.99 17.22
C ASN A 310 31.67 -20.94 17.96
N GLY A 311 30.66 -20.41 18.66
CA GLY A 311 29.65 -21.22 19.34
C GLY A 311 29.43 -20.86 20.80
N SER A 312 28.89 -21.81 21.55
CA SER A 312 28.53 -21.63 22.96
C SER A 312 29.71 -21.96 23.90
N MET A 313 29.87 -21.17 24.96
CA MET A 313 31.01 -21.27 25.91
C MET A 313 30.54 -21.17 27.36
N LEU A 314 31.24 -21.77 28.32
CA LEU A 314 30.82 -21.70 29.72
C LEU A 314 30.90 -20.27 30.25
N CYS A 315 29.90 -19.87 31.04
CA CYS A 315 29.82 -18.52 31.63
C CYS A 315 31.06 -18.18 32.48
N SER A 316 31.64 -19.19 33.14
CA SER A 316 32.89 -19.10 33.90
C SER A 316 34.11 -18.86 33.00
N GLU A 317 34.21 -19.53 31.86
CA GLU A 317 35.32 -19.34 30.90
C GLU A 317 35.26 -17.93 30.29
N VAL A 318 34.07 -17.48 29.89
CA VAL A 318 33.85 -16.12 29.39
C VAL A 318 34.19 -15.07 30.47
N GLU A 319 33.93 -15.35 31.75
CA GLU A 319 34.33 -14.48 32.87
C GLU A 319 35.84 -14.46 33.11
N SER A 320 36.52 -15.61 33.06
CA SER A 320 37.98 -15.70 33.15
C SER A 320 38.67 -14.97 31.99
N LEU A 321 38.18 -15.18 30.76
CA LEU A 321 38.68 -14.48 29.56
C LEU A 321 38.43 -12.97 29.64
N ALA A 322 37.28 -12.53 30.19
CA ALA A 322 36.98 -11.11 30.37
C ALA A 322 37.93 -10.46 31.37
N VAL A 323 38.23 -11.12 32.49
CA VAL A 323 39.22 -10.65 33.47
C VAL A 323 40.61 -10.56 32.84
N ALA A 324 41.03 -11.58 32.07
CA ALA A 324 42.30 -11.56 31.35
C ALA A 324 42.37 -10.44 30.28
N ALA A 325 41.25 -10.10 29.65
CA ALA A 325 41.12 -8.99 28.70
C ALA A 325 41.01 -7.60 29.36
N GLY A 326 41.02 -7.51 30.70
CA GLY A 326 40.91 -6.26 31.46
C GLY A 326 39.48 -5.71 31.57
N ILE A 327 38.46 -6.54 31.38
CA ILE A 327 37.04 -6.14 31.42
C ILE A 327 36.44 -6.42 32.79
N SER A 328 35.89 -5.40 33.44
CA SER A 328 35.24 -5.54 34.75
C SER A 328 33.93 -6.34 34.67
N SER A 329 33.57 -7.05 35.75
CA SER A 329 32.31 -7.83 35.83
C SER A 329 31.06 -6.97 35.58
N THR A 330 31.08 -5.70 36.01
CA THR A 330 29.99 -4.74 35.79
C THR A 330 29.87 -4.34 34.32
N THR A 331 30.99 -4.04 33.64
CA THR A 331 31.01 -3.74 32.21
C THR A 331 30.64 -4.97 31.37
N LEU A 332 31.13 -6.17 31.72
CA LEU A 332 30.77 -7.44 31.08
C LEU A 332 29.26 -7.74 31.15
N LYS A 333 28.63 -7.56 32.32
CA LYS A 333 27.18 -7.74 32.48
C LYS A 333 26.36 -6.77 31.63
N ARG A 334 26.82 -5.51 31.50
CA ARG A 334 26.19 -4.50 30.63
C ARG A 334 26.35 -4.87 29.16
N ALA A 335 27.54 -5.32 28.75
CA ALA A 335 27.82 -5.79 27.39
C ALA A 335 26.99 -7.04 27.03
N ARG A 336 26.85 -8.04 27.92
CA ARG A 336 26.00 -9.22 27.70
C ARG A 336 24.55 -8.85 27.37
N LYS A 337 23.95 -7.96 28.17
CA LYS A 337 22.58 -7.46 27.94
C LYS A 337 22.46 -6.70 26.61
N ARG A 338 23.51 -5.97 26.22
CA ARG A 338 23.56 -5.12 25.03
C ARG A 338 23.74 -5.91 23.73
N VAL A 339 24.59 -6.92 23.73
CA VAL A 339 24.88 -7.82 22.59
C VAL A 339 23.80 -8.91 22.44
N GLY A 340 22.87 -9.02 23.40
CA GLY A 340 21.80 -10.01 23.35
C GLY A 340 22.27 -11.45 23.60
N VAL A 341 23.37 -11.61 24.35
CA VAL A 341 23.94 -12.92 24.72
C VAL A 341 22.89 -13.73 25.48
N LEU A 342 22.56 -14.91 24.96
CA LEU A 342 21.64 -15.85 25.59
C LEU A 342 22.40 -16.67 26.63
N SER A 343 21.71 -17.09 27.69
CA SER A 343 22.24 -17.95 28.75
C SER A 343 21.32 -19.14 28.95
N SER A 344 21.85 -20.34 28.74
CA SER A 344 21.14 -21.61 28.92
C SER A 344 21.88 -22.48 29.94
N LYS A 345 21.15 -23.29 30.71
CA LYS A 345 21.80 -24.34 31.52
C LYS A 345 22.18 -25.49 30.60
N GLN A 346 23.36 -26.07 30.82
CA GLN A 346 23.77 -27.28 30.11
C GLN A 346 22.75 -28.41 30.39
N THR A 347 22.14 -28.96 29.34
CA THR A 347 21.15 -30.03 29.44
C THR A 347 21.81 -31.35 29.86
N GLY A 348 21.23 -32.04 30.85
CA GLY A 348 21.66 -33.38 31.28
C GLY A 348 22.25 -33.49 32.68
N ALA A 349 22.46 -32.39 33.41
CA ALA A 349 22.86 -32.41 34.82
C ALA A 349 21.88 -31.61 35.72
N GLY A 350 21.95 -31.85 37.03
CA GLY A 350 20.94 -31.43 38.02
C GLY A 350 20.90 -29.92 38.38
N PRO A 351 20.43 -29.56 39.60
CA PRO A 351 20.19 -28.16 39.98
C PRO A 351 21.40 -27.22 39.83
N HIS A 352 22.62 -27.77 39.92
CA HIS A 352 23.91 -27.06 39.91
C HIS A 352 24.60 -27.01 38.54
N SER A 353 23.93 -27.36 37.44
CA SER A 353 24.53 -27.31 36.10
C SER A 353 25.06 -25.93 35.72
N PRO A 354 26.25 -25.84 35.10
CA PRO A 354 26.84 -24.57 34.68
C PRO A 354 25.99 -23.91 33.59
N SER A 355 26.00 -22.58 33.58
CA SER A 355 25.42 -21.78 32.51
C SER A 355 26.37 -21.70 31.32
N VAL A 356 25.83 -21.92 30.13
CA VAL A 356 26.50 -21.74 28.84
C VAL A 356 25.96 -20.46 28.21
N LEU A 357 26.86 -19.68 27.62
CA LEU A 357 26.54 -18.44 26.90
C LEU A 357 26.68 -18.65 25.40
N CYS A 358 25.78 -18.06 24.61
CA CYS A 358 25.90 -18.03 23.15
C CYS A 358 25.35 -16.72 22.56
N LEU A 359 25.80 -16.37 21.35
CA LEU A 359 25.14 -15.37 20.54
C LEU A 359 23.83 -15.93 19.99
N ARG A 360 22.83 -15.06 19.78
CA ARG A 360 21.50 -15.43 19.27
C ARG A 360 21.57 -16.19 17.93
N ASN A 361 22.58 -15.90 17.11
CA ASN A 361 22.79 -16.47 15.77
C ASN A 361 24.06 -17.35 15.68
N ALA A 362 24.59 -17.85 16.81
CA ALA A 362 25.79 -18.70 16.77
C ALA A 362 25.52 -20.03 16.03
N PRO A 363 26.44 -20.50 15.16
CA PRO A 363 26.24 -21.75 14.42
C PRO A 363 26.13 -22.94 15.39
N VAL A 364 25.13 -23.79 15.17
CA VAL A 364 24.84 -24.94 16.05
C VAL A 364 25.78 -26.10 15.73
N GLY A 365 26.94 -26.13 16.41
CA GLY A 365 27.67 -27.38 16.64
C GLY A 365 29.20 -27.28 16.59
N ALA A 366 29.85 -27.50 17.74
CA ALA A 366 30.99 -28.41 17.91
C ALA A 366 31.46 -28.40 19.37
N SER A 367 31.01 -29.36 20.18
CA SER A 367 31.63 -29.63 21.49
C SER A 367 32.98 -30.32 21.24
N GLY A 368 34.08 -29.57 21.27
CA GLY A 368 35.41 -30.10 20.95
C GLY A 368 36.53 -29.39 21.71
N VAL A 369 37.13 -30.08 22.67
CA VAL A 369 38.32 -29.59 23.40
C VAL A 369 39.54 -29.67 22.47
N GLY A 370 40.20 -28.55 22.23
CA GLY A 370 41.43 -28.47 21.42
C GLY A 370 42.34 -27.34 21.87
N ASN A 371 43.43 -27.67 22.56
CA ASN A 371 44.50 -26.72 22.88
C ASN A 371 45.19 -26.25 21.59
N VAL A 372 45.21 -24.94 21.33
CA VAL A 372 46.12 -24.33 20.35
C VAL A 372 46.82 -23.13 20.98
N THR A 373 48.09 -23.32 21.32
CA THR A 373 49.02 -22.24 21.67
C THR A 373 49.59 -21.60 20.41
N GLY A 374 49.46 -20.27 20.28
CA GLY A 374 50.34 -19.45 19.44
C GLY A 374 49.67 -18.65 18.32
N GLY A 375 50.02 -17.35 18.26
CA GLY A 375 49.92 -16.49 17.07
C GLY A 375 48.53 -15.96 16.72
N LEU A 376 48.28 -14.68 17.00
CA LEU A 376 47.19 -13.92 16.38
C LEU A 376 47.60 -13.50 14.95
N PRO A 377 46.88 -13.91 13.88
CA PRO A 377 47.03 -13.30 12.57
C PRO A 377 46.14 -12.05 12.49
N PHE A 378 46.73 -10.87 12.52
CA PHE A 378 46.02 -9.63 12.18
C PHE A 378 45.71 -9.60 10.68
N GLY A 379 44.43 -9.46 10.32
CA GLY A 379 43.99 -9.21 8.96
C GLY A 379 42.50 -8.85 8.93
N PRO A 380 42.07 -7.76 8.26
CA PRO A 380 40.67 -7.40 8.19
C PRO A 380 39.91 -8.37 7.27
N ALA A 381 38.92 -9.07 7.82
CA ALA A 381 38.01 -9.88 7.02
C ALA A 381 37.07 -8.95 6.22
N ALA A 382 37.44 -8.63 5.00
CA ALA A 382 36.59 -7.90 4.07
C ALA A 382 35.37 -8.76 3.69
N THR A 383 34.20 -8.43 4.25
CA THR A 383 32.91 -8.98 3.82
C THR A 383 32.62 -8.51 2.40
N LYS A 384 32.49 -9.46 1.46
CA LYS A 384 32.05 -9.17 0.10
C LYS A 384 30.57 -8.76 0.10
N PRO A 385 30.15 -7.79 -0.74
CA PRO A 385 28.73 -7.48 -0.90
C PRO A 385 27.95 -8.70 -1.43
N GLY A 386 26.73 -8.89 -0.94
CA GLY A 386 25.80 -9.92 -1.45
C GLY A 386 25.43 -9.69 -2.92
N GLN A 387 24.95 -10.74 -3.58
CA GLN A 387 24.55 -10.66 -4.99
C GLN A 387 23.25 -9.85 -5.14
N TRP A 388 23.34 -8.70 -5.81
CA TRP A 388 22.18 -7.93 -6.24
C TRP A 388 21.62 -8.53 -7.53
N PHE A 389 20.41 -9.07 -7.49
CA PHE A 389 19.76 -9.61 -8.68
C PHE A 389 19.00 -8.49 -9.43
N PRO A 390 19.43 -8.07 -10.63
CA PRO A 390 18.45 -7.62 -11.62
C PRO A 390 17.56 -8.84 -11.93
N GLY A 391 16.23 -8.65 -11.91
CA GLY A 391 15.28 -9.75 -12.14
C GLY A 391 15.63 -10.55 -13.41
N SER A 392 15.80 -11.85 -13.27
CA SER A 392 16.29 -12.72 -14.34
C SER A 392 15.30 -12.81 -15.50
N PHE A 393 15.65 -12.23 -16.66
CA PHE A 393 14.86 -12.32 -17.88
C PHE A 393 15.65 -12.96 -19.05
N PRO A 394 15.00 -13.76 -19.91
CA PRO A 394 15.63 -14.30 -21.12
C PRO A 394 15.93 -13.17 -22.12
N GLY A 395 17.13 -13.19 -22.71
CA GLY A 395 17.56 -12.15 -23.63
C GLY A 395 16.90 -12.22 -25.01
N TYR A 396 16.64 -11.05 -25.60
CA TYR A 396 16.58 -10.85 -27.04
C TYR A 396 17.92 -10.25 -27.50
N PRO A 397 18.44 -10.61 -28.69
CA PRO A 397 19.77 -10.21 -29.12
C PRO A 397 19.82 -8.74 -29.52
N ALA A 398 20.71 -7.97 -28.87
CA ALA A 398 21.05 -6.63 -29.32
C ALA A 398 21.96 -6.70 -30.56
N TYR A 399 21.58 -6.02 -31.64
CA TYR A 399 22.46 -5.79 -32.78
C TYR A 399 23.60 -4.86 -32.36
N GLY A 400 24.83 -5.38 -32.33
CA GLY A 400 26.02 -4.59 -32.02
C GLY A 400 26.50 -3.77 -33.22
N SER A 401 26.46 -2.44 -33.12
CA SER A 401 27.30 -1.57 -33.94
C SER A 401 28.65 -1.36 -33.25
N ALA A 402 29.72 -1.85 -33.87
CA ALA A 402 31.07 -1.67 -33.34
C ALA A 402 31.63 -0.28 -33.70
N SER A 403 32.26 0.39 -32.73
CA SER A 403 33.20 1.49 -32.97
C SER A 403 34.54 1.17 -32.31
N ASN A 404 35.64 1.45 -33.02
CA ASN A 404 36.97 0.97 -32.69
C ASN A 404 37.63 1.76 -31.54
N GLY A 405 38.44 1.09 -30.72
CA GLY A 405 39.13 1.68 -29.57
C GLY A 405 40.37 0.88 -29.10
N THR A 406 41.31 0.68 -30.02
CA THR A 406 42.70 0.18 -29.83
C THR A 406 43.24 0.02 -28.40
N SER A 407 43.64 -1.21 -28.04
CA SER A 407 45.01 -1.52 -27.58
C SER A 407 45.24 -3.03 -27.44
N SER A 408 46.41 -3.50 -27.88
CA SER A 408 46.92 -4.86 -27.69
C SER A 408 48.24 -4.77 -26.91
N PRO A 409 48.67 -5.84 -26.21
CA PRO A 409 49.67 -6.68 -26.88
C PRO A 409 49.48 -8.20 -26.71
N PHE A 410 49.73 -8.92 -27.81
CA PHE A 410 50.41 -10.23 -27.95
C PHE A 410 50.45 -11.22 -26.77
N ILE A 411 50.05 -12.47 -27.03
CA ILE A 411 50.93 -13.67 -27.11
C ILE A 411 50.30 -14.69 -28.10
N HIS A 412 51.11 -15.59 -28.67
CA HIS A 412 50.75 -16.72 -29.56
C HIS A 412 49.48 -17.52 -29.15
N GLY A 413 48.76 -18.20 -30.03
CA GLY A 413 49.00 -18.49 -31.45
C GLY A 413 48.85 -19.99 -31.74
N ALA A 414 47.76 -20.37 -32.39
CA ALA A 414 47.55 -21.69 -33.00
C ALA A 414 46.52 -21.60 -34.13
N GLN A 415 46.79 -22.28 -35.24
CA GLN A 415 46.02 -22.22 -36.50
C GLN A 415 45.16 -23.49 -36.67
N PHE A 416 44.50 -23.60 -37.83
CA PHE A 416 43.62 -24.70 -38.28
C PHE A 416 42.17 -24.68 -37.72
N GLY A 417 41.12 -24.78 -38.52
CA GLY A 417 41.06 -24.92 -40.00
C GLY A 417 39.70 -24.47 -40.58
N LEU A 418 39.68 -24.25 -41.89
CA LEU A 418 38.54 -23.65 -42.63
C LEU A 418 37.62 -24.71 -43.28
N SER A 419 36.33 -24.37 -43.33
CA SER A 419 35.39 -24.67 -44.45
C SER A 419 34.89 -26.11 -44.67
N PRO A 420 33.78 -26.29 -45.45
CA PRO A 420 32.63 -25.38 -45.66
C PRO A 420 31.24 -26.06 -45.65
N VAL A 421 30.21 -25.19 -45.55
CA VAL A 421 28.90 -25.20 -46.26
C VAL A 421 28.34 -26.52 -46.82
N ALA A 422 27.11 -26.84 -46.41
CA ALA A 422 26.11 -27.49 -47.28
C ALA A 422 24.74 -26.80 -47.09
N ASP A 423 24.18 -26.32 -48.20
CA ASP A 423 22.90 -25.59 -48.28
C ASP A 423 21.81 -26.56 -48.76
N ALA A 424 20.65 -26.62 -48.10
CA ALA A 424 19.54 -27.49 -48.48
C ALA A 424 18.17 -27.12 -47.89
N GLY A 425 17.37 -26.39 -48.67
CA GLY A 425 15.97 -26.75 -48.95
C GLY A 425 14.95 -26.81 -47.81
N VAL A 426 14.16 -25.74 -47.67
CA VAL A 426 12.82 -25.79 -47.07
C VAL A 426 11.88 -26.59 -48.00
N PRO A 427 10.91 -27.35 -47.48
CA PRO A 427 9.53 -26.95 -47.76
C PRO A 427 8.57 -27.05 -46.56
N TYR A 428 7.50 -26.27 -46.67
CA TYR A 428 6.36 -26.15 -45.76
C TYR A 428 5.67 -27.50 -45.47
N ALA A 429 5.24 -27.72 -44.22
CA ALA A 429 4.23 -28.72 -43.88
C ALA A 429 3.32 -28.21 -42.75
N ASP A 430 2.02 -28.46 -42.91
CA ASP A 430 0.92 -27.99 -42.06
C ASP A 430 0.94 -28.66 -40.66
N ALA A 431 0.75 -27.88 -39.60
CA ALA A 431 0.68 -28.38 -38.22
C ALA A 431 -0.40 -27.66 -37.41
N ARG A 432 -1.66 -27.92 -37.76
CA ARG A 432 -2.83 -27.54 -36.94
C ARG A 432 -2.85 -28.40 -35.67
N ILE A 433 -2.45 -27.85 -34.54
CA ILE A 433 -2.65 -28.50 -33.24
C ILE A 433 -4.03 -28.14 -32.70
N GLN A 434 -4.79 -29.17 -32.34
CA GLN A 434 -6.18 -29.09 -31.90
C GLN A 434 -6.30 -28.71 -30.41
N TYR A 435 -7.29 -27.89 -30.08
CA TYR A 435 -7.73 -27.69 -28.70
C TYR A 435 -8.62 -28.88 -28.26
N PRO A 436 -8.48 -29.41 -27.03
CA PRO A 436 -9.45 -30.34 -26.46
C PRO A 436 -10.78 -29.62 -26.14
N PRO A 437 -11.94 -30.27 -26.31
CA PRO A 437 -13.24 -29.61 -26.23
C PRO A 437 -13.71 -29.35 -24.78
N TYR A 438 -14.47 -28.27 -24.66
CA TYR A 438 -15.24 -27.86 -23.49
C TYR A 438 -16.30 -28.91 -23.14
N VAL A 439 -16.45 -29.26 -21.85
CA VAL A 439 -17.56 -30.11 -21.39
C VAL A 439 -18.61 -29.22 -20.74
N ASP A 440 -19.77 -29.17 -21.37
CA ASP A 440 -20.97 -28.50 -20.87
C ASP A 440 -21.78 -29.49 -20.01
N SER A 441 -22.33 -29.05 -18.88
CA SER A 441 -23.12 -29.89 -17.99
C SER A 441 -24.29 -29.12 -17.38
N ALA A 442 -25.35 -28.96 -18.17
CA ALA A 442 -26.63 -28.46 -17.69
C ALA A 442 -27.42 -29.53 -16.92
N ALA A 443 -28.24 -29.04 -15.99
CA ALA A 443 -29.41 -29.65 -15.35
C ALA A 443 -29.75 -31.12 -15.67
N MET A 444 -29.74 -31.97 -14.64
CA MET A 444 -30.61 -33.17 -14.59
C MET A 444 -31.54 -33.14 -13.38
N SER A 445 -32.82 -33.04 -13.69
CA SER A 445 -33.96 -33.25 -12.80
C SER A 445 -34.03 -34.70 -12.30
N PHE A 446 -34.18 -34.91 -11.00
CA PHE A 446 -34.60 -36.20 -10.45
C PHE A 446 -36.12 -36.28 -10.34
N ARG A 447 -36.74 -37.29 -10.97
CA ARG A 447 -38.11 -37.72 -10.70
C ARG A 447 -38.12 -39.14 -10.15
N GLY A 448 -38.71 -39.30 -8.97
CA GLY A 448 -39.61 -40.41 -8.64
C GLY A 448 -39.04 -41.82 -8.49
N SER A 449 -38.96 -42.28 -7.25
CA SER A 449 -39.36 -43.64 -6.88
C SER A 449 -40.36 -43.55 -5.73
N ALA A 450 -41.44 -44.33 -5.79
CA ALA A 450 -42.56 -44.24 -4.86
C ALA A 450 -42.58 -45.45 -3.91
N THR A 451 -42.87 -45.19 -2.64
CA THR A 451 -43.41 -46.16 -1.65
C THR A 451 -44.34 -45.39 -0.70
N GLY A 452 -45.39 -46.05 -0.17
CA GLY A 452 -46.44 -45.43 0.65
C GLY A 452 -45.98 -44.92 2.03
N SER A 453 -46.86 -44.44 2.92
CA SER A 453 -48.33 -44.60 2.96
C SER A 453 -48.96 -43.57 3.91
N GLN A 454 -50.25 -43.21 3.71
CA GLN A 454 -51.15 -42.60 4.73
C GLN A 454 -50.72 -41.17 5.23
N GLU A 455 -51.58 -40.24 5.68
CA GLU A 455 -53.02 -40.27 5.95
C GLU A 455 -53.62 -38.82 6.02
N PHE A 456 -54.95 -38.74 6.10
CA PHE A 456 -55.79 -37.59 6.49
C PHE A 456 -55.99 -36.33 5.61
N ALA A 457 -57.27 -35.94 5.58
CA ALA A 457 -57.94 -35.04 4.65
C ALA A 457 -58.25 -33.64 5.24
N ASP A 458 -58.92 -32.84 4.41
CA ASP A 458 -59.78 -31.67 4.71
C ASP A 458 -59.19 -30.36 5.28
N ALA A 459 -59.28 -29.28 4.48
CA ALA A 459 -60.40 -28.33 4.60
C ALA A 459 -60.37 -27.16 3.58
N ARG A 460 -61.57 -26.78 3.08
CA ARG A 460 -62.04 -25.48 2.53
C ARG A 460 -61.01 -24.48 1.96
N ALA A 461 -61.02 -24.07 0.69
CA ALA A 461 -62.12 -23.53 -0.14
C ALA A 461 -62.74 -22.20 0.34
N GLN A 462 -62.30 -21.07 -0.25
CA GLN A 462 -63.16 -19.93 -0.63
C GLN A 462 -62.71 -19.38 -1.99
N ARG A 463 -63.69 -19.06 -2.86
CA ARG A 463 -63.52 -18.33 -4.12
C ARG A 463 -64.08 -16.92 -3.96
N GLY A 464 -63.49 -15.94 -4.65
CA GLY A 464 -64.11 -14.65 -4.98
C GLY A 464 -63.79 -14.32 -6.44
N SER A 465 -64.79 -13.90 -7.23
CA SER A 465 -64.72 -13.97 -8.70
C SER A 465 -65.17 -12.70 -9.44
N VAL A 466 -64.34 -12.27 -10.40
CA VAL A 466 -64.69 -11.73 -11.74
C VAL A 466 -65.34 -10.32 -11.85
N GLY A 467 -64.81 -9.54 -12.81
CA GLY A 467 -65.45 -8.36 -13.43
C GLY A 467 -64.58 -7.74 -14.55
N PRO A 468 -64.93 -7.81 -15.86
CA PRO A 468 -64.04 -7.44 -16.96
C PRO A 468 -64.46 -6.22 -17.82
N VAL A 469 -63.46 -5.42 -18.25
CA VAL A 469 -63.45 -4.41 -19.35
C VAL A 469 -61.97 -4.25 -19.76
N GLY A 470 -61.52 -3.92 -20.99
CA GLY A 470 -62.12 -3.70 -22.32
C GLY A 470 -61.09 -2.93 -23.21
N PRO A 471 -60.96 -3.17 -24.54
CA PRO A 471 -59.81 -2.69 -25.31
C PRO A 471 -60.03 -1.36 -26.06
N VAL A 472 -58.94 -0.66 -26.40
CA VAL A 472 -58.66 0.11 -27.65
C VAL A 472 -57.45 1.05 -27.42
N GLY A 473 -56.55 1.21 -28.41
CA GLY A 473 -55.52 2.26 -28.36
C GLY A 473 -54.27 2.05 -29.23
N SER A 474 -54.40 2.03 -30.56
CA SER A 474 -53.25 2.05 -31.48
C SER A 474 -52.63 3.46 -31.58
N VAL A 475 -51.32 3.59 -31.38
CA VAL A 475 -50.59 4.86 -31.53
C VAL A 475 -49.86 4.89 -32.88
N GLY A 476 -50.06 5.97 -33.65
CA GLY A 476 -49.44 6.17 -34.97
C GLY A 476 -47.99 6.68 -34.92
N PRO A 477 -47.32 6.81 -36.09
CA PRO A 477 -45.91 7.22 -36.16
C PRO A 477 -45.69 8.69 -35.79
N VAL A 478 -44.54 8.95 -35.16
CA VAL A 478 -44.15 10.27 -34.64
C VAL A 478 -43.63 11.19 -35.76
N GLY A 479 -44.19 12.40 -35.85
CA GLY A 479 -43.72 13.45 -36.77
C GLY A 479 -42.42 14.14 -36.31
N PRO A 480 -41.79 14.96 -37.18
CA PRO A 480 -40.44 15.47 -36.95
C PRO A 480 -40.35 16.45 -35.76
N VAL A 481 -39.21 16.37 -35.05
CA VAL A 481 -38.93 17.16 -33.85
C VAL A 481 -38.63 18.62 -34.22
N GLY A 482 -39.44 19.56 -33.70
CA GLY A 482 -39.18 20.99 -33.80
C GLY A 482 -37.96 21.44 -32.97
N PRO A 483 -37.42 22.64 -33.21
CA PRO A 483 -36.16 23.08 -32.60
C PRO A 483 -36.24 23.10 -31.07
N VAL A 484 -35.19 22.55 -30.44
CA VAL A 484 -35.08 22.38 -28.98
C VAL A 484 -35.11 23.75 -28.29
N LYS A 485 -36.07 23.93 -27.38
CA LYS A 485 -36.06 25.08 -26.45
C LYS A 485 -34.77 25.06 -25.63
N GLN A 486 -34.09 26.20 -25.55
CA GLN A 486 -32.89 26.33 -24.71
C GLN A 486 -33.19 25.87 -23.27
N PRO A 487 -32.31 25.08 -22.64
CA PRO A 487 -32.53 24.62 -21.27
C PRO A 487 -32.56 25.82 -20.31
N LYS A 488 -33.64 25.89 -19.52
CA LYS A 488 -33.79 26.82 -18.40
C LYS A 488 -32.59 26.65 -17.46
N PRO A 489 -31.96 27.73 -16.95
CA PRO A 489 -30.83 27.60 -16.04
C PRO A 489 -31.20 26.77 -14.80
N PRO A 490 -30.29 25.92 -14.29
CA PRO A 490 -30.57 25.06 -13.14
C PRO A 490 -30.87 25.88 -11.88
N GLN A 491 -31.82 25.40 -11.09
CA GLN A 491 -32.25 26.02 -9.82
C GLN A 491 -31.41 25.53 -8.61
N PRO A 492 -31.51 26.19 -7.42
CA PRO A 492 -30.39 26.29 -6.49
C PRO A 492 -30.52 25.41 -5.24
N ASP A 493 -29.50 24.58 -4.97
CA ASP A 493 -29.47 23.66 -3.83
C ASP A 493 -28.21 23.84 -2.94
N ASP A 494 -28.16 24.96 -2.21
CA ASP A 494 -27.47 25.11 -0.91
C ASP A 494 -28.31 25.93 0.10
N LYS A 495 -29.48 26.43 -0.33
CA LYS A 495 -30.38 27.22 0.49
C LYS A 495 -31.19 26.29 1.41
N PRO A 496 -31.32 26.57 2.72
CA PRO A 496 -32.19 25.78 3.58
C PRO A 496 -33.65 25.80 3.06
N ALA A 497 -34.29 24.63 2.97
CA ALA A 497 -35.58 24.48 2.28
C ALA A 497 -36.74 25.32 2.87
N TRP A 498 -36.58 25.81 4.10
CA TRP A 498 -37.52 26.68 4.82
C TRP A 498 -37.33 28.18 4.54
N VAL A 499 -36.34 28.57 3.73
CA VAL A 499 -36.04 29.95 3.33
C VAL A 499 -36.55 30.20 1.89
N SER A 500 -37.23 31.31 1.63
CA SER A 500 -37.62 31.71 0.27
C SER A 500 -36.40 32.11 -0.57
N GLU A 501 -36.48 32.06 -1.90
CA GLU A 501 -35.39 32.56 -2.77
C GLU A 501 -35.09 34.03 -2.49
N GLU A 502 -36.13 34.86 -2.33
CA GLU A 502 -36.01 36.30 -2.07
C GLU A 502 -35.25 36.58 -0.76
N ASN A 503 -35.59 35.84 0.31
CA ASN A 503 -34.89 35.96 1.59
C ASN A 503 -33.44 35.46 1.48
N TRP A 504 -33.19 34.40 0.69
CA TRP A 504 -31.85 33.87 0.48
C TRP A 504 -30.94 34.84 -0.28
N ASP A 505 -31.43 35.43 -1.37
CA ASP A 505 -30.70 36.45 -2.12
C ASP A 505 -30.38 37.69 -1.28
N TRP A 506 -31.31 38.11 -0.42
CA TRP A 506 -31.09 39.19 0.53
C TRP A 506 -30.04 38.81 1.59
N LEU A 507 -30.13 37.64 2.21
CA LEU A 507 -29.18 37.14 3.20
C LEU A 507 -27.76 37.04 2.63
N ARG A 508 -27.61 36.52 1.40
CA ARG A 508 -26.31 36.42 0.72
C ARG A 508 -25.69 37.79 0.47
N GLN A 509 -26.48 38.78 0.07
CA GLN A 509 -26.01 40.15 -0.14
C GLN A 509 -25.62 40.83 1.18
N GLY A 510 -26.45 40.69 2.23
CA GLY A 510 -26.17 41.22 3.57
C GLY A 510 -24.89 40.65 4.16
N TYR A 511 -24.73 39.32 4.16
CA TYR A 511 -23.51 38.67 4.66
C TYR A 511 -22.25 39.09 3.90
N ARG A 512 -22.32 39.21 2.57
CA ARG A 512 -21.19 39.69 1.73
C ARG A 512 -20.81 41.14 2.03
N LYS A 513 -21.76 41.97 2.46
CA LYS A 513 -21.50 43.35 2.91
C LYS A 513 -20.84 43.35 4.29
N GLU A 514 -21.43 42.66 5.25
CA GLU A 514 -20.91 42.57 6.63
C GLU A 514 -19.47 42.04 6.67
N TYR A 515 -19.17 41.03 5.85
CA TYR A 515 -17.82 40.46 5.72
C TYR A 515 -16.78 41.46 5.18
N LYS A 516 -17.18 42.41 4.33
CA LYS A 516 -16.29 43.47 3.83
C LYS A 516 -16.09 44.61 4.82
N GLU A 517 -17.07 44.84 5.69
CA GLU A 517 -17.09 45.94 6.67
C GLU A 517 -16.51 45.52 8.04
N THR A 518 -16.47 44.21 8.34
CA THR A 518 -15.91 43.69 9.60
C THR A 518 -14.40 43.46 9.50
N THR A 519 -13.63 43.95 10.48
CA THR A 519 -12.21 43.64 10.62
C THR A 519 -12.00 42.26 11.27
N ARG A 520 -11.07 41.47 10.72
CA ARG A 520 -10.58 40.19 11.27
C ARG A 520 -9.56 40.44 12.39
N PHE A 521 -9.56 39.61 13.44
CA PHE A 521 -8.59 39.74 14.54
C PHE A 521 -7.24 39.07 14.21
N ASP A 522 -6.13 39.58 14.77
CA ASP A 522 -4.74 39.17 14.46
C ASP A 522 -4.43 37.67 14.67
N HIS A 523 -5.21 36.97 15.50
CA HIS A 523 -5.04 35.55 15.81
C HIS A 523 -6.24 34.69 15.40
N GLU A 524 -7.22 35.29 14.71
CA GLU A 524 -8.38 34.58 14.21
C GLU A 524 -8.05 33.96 12.85
N ASP A 525 -8.38 32.67 12.66
CA ASP A 525 -8.31 32.06 11.35
C ASP A 525 -9.49 32.45 10.47
N GLU A 526 -9.31 32.26 9.16
CA GLU A 526 -10.25 32.68 8.13
C GLU A 526 -11.62 31.99 8.24
N SER A 527 -11.69 30.77 8.79
CA SER A 527 -12.95 30.03 8.97
C SER A 527 -13.73 30.56 10.17
N ASN A 528 -13.04 30.80 11.29
CA ASN A 528 -13.62 31.39 12.49
C ASN A 528 -14.08 32.82 12.23
N PHE A 529 -13.31 33.61 11.47
CA PHE A 529 -13.71 34.95 11.03
C PHE A 529 -15.04 34.92 10.25
N ARG A 530 -15.17 34.08 9.22
CA ARG A 530 -16.39 33.92 8.43
C ARG A 530 -17.59 33.49 9.28
N ALA A 531 -17.40 32.51 10.16
CA ALA A 531 -18.46 32.05 11.07
C ALA A 531 -18.88 33.15 12.08
N ARG A 532 -17.93 33.95 12.60
CA ARG A 532 -18.21 35.07 13.50
C ARG A 532 -19.02 36.17 12.82
N VAL A 533 -18.62 36.58 11.62
CA VAL A 533 -19.36 37.55 10.80
C VAL A 533 -20.77 37.03 10.50
N GLY A 534 -20.92 35.74 10.15
CA GLY A 534 -22.21 35.14 9.81
C GLY A 534 -23.18 35.13 11.00
N ARG A 535 -22.69 34.78 12.19
CA ARG A 535 -23.47 34.87 13.44
C ARG A 535 -23.86 36.31 13.75
N ALA A 536 -22.91 37.25 13.73
CA ALA A 536 -23.17 38.66 14.01
C ALA A 536 -24.21 39.28 13.06
N PHE A 537 -24.09 39.02 11.75
CA PHE A 537 -25.05 39.45 10.73
C PHE A 537 -26.47 38.92 11.02
N LEU A 538 -26.60 37.61 11.31
CA LEU A 538 -27.89 36.98 11.58
C LEU A 538 -28.50 37.37 12.94
N ASP A 539 -27.67 37.64 13.95
CA ASP A 539 -28.16 38.14 15.24
C ASP A 539 -28.67 39.58 15.14
N ALA A 540 -28.02 40.43 14.34
CA ALA A 540 -28.47 41.79 14.09
C ALA A 540 -29.69 41.87 13.14
N SER A 541 -29.74 41.02 12.12
CA SER A 541 -30.69 41.17 11.00
C SER A 541 -31.87 40.17 11.04
N CYS A 542 -31.76 39.10 11.84
CA CYS A 542 -32.74 38.02 11.93
C CYS A 542 -32.88 37.54 13.40
N SER A 543 -33.04 38.48 14.34
CA SER A 543 -33.07 38.21 15.79
C SER A 543 -34.01 37.06 16.17
N GLU A 544 -35.22 37.04 15.60
CA GLU A 544 -36.33 36.12 15.92
C GLU A 544 -36.26 34.75 15.22
N TRP A 545 -35.22 34.47 14.43
CA TRP A 545 -35.16 33.22 13.64
C TRP A 545 -34.54 32.07 14.45
N GLU A 546 -35.24 30.95 14.57
CA GLU A 546 -34.85 29.84 15.46
C GLU A 546 -33.65 28.99 14.97
N ARG A 547 -33.32 29.02 13.67
CA ARG A 547 -32.33 28.13 13.03
C ARG A 547 -31.06 28.87 12.53
N LYS A 548 -30.55 29.84 13.30
CA LYS A 548 -29.42 30.68 12.86
C LYS A 548 -28.10 29.94 12.65
N ASP A 549 -27.79 28.91 13.43
CA ASP A 549 -26.53 28.14 13.26
C ASP A 549 -26.48 27.42 11.90
N GLU A 550 -27.60 26.85 11.47
CA GLU A 550 -27.78 26.22 10.16
C GLU A 550 -27.70 27.26 9.04
N LEU A 551 -28.41 28.38 9.20
CA LEU A 551 -28.42 29.46 8.23
C LEU A 551 -27.04 30.12 8.06
N CYS A 552 -26.30 30.28 9.16
CA CYS A 552 -24.91 30.76 9.18
C CYS A 552 -24.00 29.79 8.41
N SER A 553 -24.13 28.49 8.67
CA SER A 553 -23.34 27.46 7.99
C SER A 553 -23.57 27.47 6.48
N ALA A 554 -24.83 27.54 6.05
CA ALA A 554 -25.19 27.64 4.64
C ALA A 554 -24.67 28.94 3.97
N LEU A 555 -24.74 30.08 4.66
CA LEU A 555 -24.21 31.36 4.14
C LEU A 555 -22.68 31.35 3.99
N VAL A 556 -21.97 30.74 4.95
CA VAL A 556 -20.52 30.57 4.88
C VAL A 556 -20.14 29.63 3.74
N GLU A 557 -20.90 28.55 3.48
CA GLU A 557 -20.67 27.68 2.33
C GLU A 557 -20.92 28.35 0.97
N ASP A 558 -22.04 29.07 0.78
CA ASP A 558 -22.29 29.83 -0.46
C ASP A 558 -21.16 30.83 -0.73
N PHE A 559 -20.74 31.56 0.31
CA PHE A 559 -19.67 32.53 0.21
C PHE A 559 -18.33 31.89 -0.15
N ASN A 560 -17.98 30.77 0.49
CA ASN A 560 -16.76 30.02 0.19
C ASN A 560 -16.73 29.57 -1.28
N ARG A 561 -17.86 29.06 -1.79
CA ARG A 561 -18.01 28.66 -3.20
C ARG A 561 -17.92 29.86 -4.14
N PHE A 562 -18.53 30.99 -3.79
CA PHE A 562 -18.48 32.21 -4.60
C PHE A 562 -17.06 32.81 -4.66
N SER A 563 -16.37 32.97 -3.54
CA SER A 563 -14.98 33.45 -3.50
C SER A 563 -14.02 32.54 -4.28
N TYR A 564 -14.24 31.23 -4.25
CA TYR A 564 -13.46 30.27 -5.02
C TYR A 564 -13.70 30.42 -6.54
N LEU A 565 -14.95 30.59 -6.97
CA LEU A 565 -15.29 30.82 -8.38
C LEU A 565 -14.78 32.16 -8.92
N ASP A 566 -14.81 33.23 -8.12
CA ASP A 566 -14.23 34.51 -8.50
C ASP A 566 -12.69 34.48 -8.51
N SER A 567 -12.04 33.75 -7.60
CA SER A 567 -10.58 33.54 -7.67
C SER A 567 -10.15 32.74 -8.91
N LEU A 568 -10.97 31.78 -9.35
CA LEU A 568 -10.75 31.06 -10.61
C LEU A 568 -10.95 31.98 -11.82
N ARG A 569 -11.99 32.83 -11.82
CA ARG A 569 -12.25 33.81 -12.88
C ARG A 569 -11.22 34.95 -12.96
N ALA A 570 -10.48 35.20 -11.88
CA ALA A 570 -9.35 36.13 -11.88
C ALA A 570 -8.00 35.46 -12.26
N ALA A 571 -7.99 34.12 -12.39
CA ALA A 571 -6.82 33.32 -12.77
C ALA A 571 -6.89 32.78 -14.21
N PHE A 572 -7.99 33.07 -14.93
CA PHE A 572 -8.21 32.83 -16.36
C PHE A 572 -8.42 34.16 -17.08
#